data_AF-A0A8H4AFU6-F1
#
_entry.id   AF-A0A8H4AFU6-F1
#
_cell.length_a   1.000
_cell.length_b   1.000
_cell.length_c   1.000
_cell.angle_alpha   90.00
_cell.angle_beta   90.00
_cell.angle_gamma   90.00
#
_symmetry.space_group_name_H-M   'P 1'
#
loop_
_entity.id
_entity.type
_entity.pdbx_description
1 polymer ?
#
loop_
_entity_poly.entity_id
_entity_poly.type
_entity_poly.pdbx_seq_one_letter_code
_entity_poly.pdbx_strand_id
1 'polypeptide(L)'
;MKCHLCDNWIEIHTDPKNAEYVVVSGARKKIETWEPEDSETIQLADEEEAKKLADNALYKLEHSINDERKFQEAIPILTQLQRLNERQWADPYTHSQKMRKKFREEKKELEAKKRLDNAIRDRNSLSIPLLPESSEDIMEAKSTEFTDHLLEQAQKRKLEINTSSIFNKPSSKIKKSRFHVDGPKNKVAELSNIVSVNTKLKTDPFLKDNDWNGGGTVTGKSGEINSDLILIKKKDAGRPNGNQVTDKQETVKNQDVNVHAMSLVSADYDDED
;
A
#
# COMPACT_ATOMS: atom_id res chain seq x y z
N MET A 1 34.02 -12.32 39.10
CA MET A 1 33.86 -12.98 37.77
C MET A 1 34.41 -12.06 36.67
N LYS A 2 34.97 -12.58 35.57
CA LYS A 2 35.54 -11.76 34.49
C LYS A 2 34.47 -11.42 33.44
N CYS A 3 34.48 -10.22 32.87
CA CYS A 3 33.64 -9.87 31.73
C CYS A 3 34.12 -10.60 30.45
N HIS A 4 33.18 -10.98 29.58
CA HIS A 4 33.49 -11.66 28.32
C HIS A 4 33.97 -10.72 27.20
N LEU A 5 33.69 -9.41 27.29
CA LEU A 5 34.10 -8.40 26.31
C LEU A 5 35.29 -7.54 26.77
N CYS A 6 35.57 -7.48 28.07
CA CYS A 6 36.66 -6.65 28.60
C CYS A 6 37.42 -7.35 29.73
N ASP A 7 38.65 -6.88 29.99
CA ASP A 7 39.53 -7.50 30.99
C ASP A 7 39.19 -7.14 32.45
N ASN A 8 38.10 -6.40 32.69
CA ASN A 8 37.68 -6.00 34.02
C ASN A 8 37.02 -7.14 34.81
N TRP A 9 37.21 -7.11 36.13
CA TRP A 9 36.58 -8.03 37.08
C TRP A 9 35.29 -7.43 37.64
N ILE A 10 34.30 -8.29 37.84
CA ILE A 10 33.02 -8.00 38.49
C ILE A 10 33.03 -8.64 39.88
N GLU A 11 32.84 -7.85 40.93
CA GLU A 11 32.75 -8.30 42.31
C GLU A 11 31.28 -8.33 42.76
N ILE A 12 30.85 -9.50 43.23
CA ILE A 12 29.48 -9.74 43.70
C ILE A 12 29.59 -10.26 45.13
N HIS A 13 28.88 -9.60 46.04
CA HIS A 13 28.78 -10.00 47.44
C HIS A 13 27.36 -10.52 47.73
N THR A 14 27.27 -11.53 48.58
CA THR A 14 25.99 -12.04 49.08
C THR A 14 25.59 -11.24 50.32
N ASP A 15 24.41 -10.62 50.31
CA ASP A 15 23.81 -10.03 51.51
C ASP A 15 22.84 -11.04 52.15
N PRO A 16 23.22 -11.67 53.27
CA PRO A 16 22.38 -12.67 53.93
C PRO A 16 21.13 -12.07 54.58
N LYS A 17 21.05 -10.75 54.80
CA LYS A 17 19.88 -10.12 55.43
C LYS A 17 18.71 -10.00 54.47
N ASN A 18 18.99 -9.63 53.22
CA ASN A 18 17.99 -9.39 52.19
C ASN A 18 17.86 -10.55 51.20
N ALA A 19 18.64 -11.63 51.39
CA ALA A 19 18.72 -12.78 50.50
C ALA A 19 19.01 -12.37 49.03
N GLU A 20 19.86 -11.36 48.85
CA GLU A 20 20.18 -10.76 47.55
C GLU A 20 21.69 -10.75 47.26
N TYR A 21 22.04 -10.77 45.98
CA TYR A 21 23.41 -10.55 45.51
C TYR A 21 23.61 -9.09 45.12
N VAL A 22 24.56 -8.42 45.76
CA VAL A 22 24.91 -7.02 45.50
C VAL A 22 26.17 -6.94 44.65
N VAL A 23 26.09 -6.24 43.53
CA VAL A 23 27.24 -5.94 42.69
C VAL A 23 27.99 -4.76 43.30
N VAL A 24 29.24 -4.98 43.70
CA VAL A 24 30.09 -3.96 44.35
C VAL A 24 30.96 -3.24 43.34
N SER A 25 31.48 -3.94 42.33
CA SER A 25 32.34 -3.35 41.31
C SER A 25 32.21 -4.06 39.96
N GLY A 26 32.50 -3.33 38.88
CA GLY A 26 32.65 -3.89 37.53
C GLY A 26 31.37 -4.12 36.72
N ALA A 27 30.19 -4.07 37.34
CA ALA A 27 28.91 -4.14 36.63
C ALA A 27 27.82 -3.31 37.33
N ARG A 28 26.69 -3.11 36.64
CA ARG A 28 25.46 -2.53 37.21
C ARG A 28 24.33 -3.55 37.12
N LYS A 29 23.48 -3.59 38.13
CA LYS A 29 22.25 -4.39 38.10
C LYS A 29 21.30 -3.79 37.05
N LYS A 30 20.81 -4.61 36.12
CA LYS A 30 19.69 -4.21 35.25
C LYS A 30 18.42 -4.30 36.09
N ILE A 31 17.71 -3.18 36.27
CA ILE A 31 16.43 -3.13 36.97
C ILE A 31 15.36 -3.19 35.89
N GLU A 32 14.66 -4.32 35.80
CA GLU A 32 13.43 -4.44 35.03
C GLU A 32 12.28 -4.40 36.04
N THR A 33 11.77 -3.19 36.30
CA THR A 33 10.49 -3.01 36.99
C THR A 33 9.40 -3.24 35.96
N TRP A 34 8.69 -4.35 36.11
CA TRP A 34 7.50 -4.63 35.31
C TRP A 34 6.33 -3.90 35.95
N GLU A 35 5.85 -2.84 35.29
CA GLU A 35 4.55 -2.28 35.62
C GLU A 35 3.48 -3.31 35.21
N PRO A 36 2.42 -3.53 36.01
CA PRO A 36 1.37 -4.49 35.66
C PRO A 36 0.63 -4.10 34.36
N GLU A 37 0.70 -2.83 33.94
CA GLU A 37 0.21 -2.33 32.65
C GLU A 37 0.93 -2.98 31.45
N ASP A 38 2.23 -3.17 31.56
CA ASP A 38 3.06 -3.72 30.47
C ASP A 38 2.92 -5.24 30.32
N SER A 39 2.38 -5.93 31.33
CA SER A 39 2.30 -7.39 31.38
C SER A 39 0.92 -7.97 31.03
N GLU A 40 -0.07 -7.11 30.70
CA GLU A 40 -1.48 -7.51 30.50
C GLU A 40 -2.07 -8.31 31.68
N THR A 41 -1.44 -8.21 32.84
CA THR A 41 -1.91 -8.86 34.07
C THR A 41 -3.02 -8.04 34.70
N ILE A 42 -3.97 -8.72 35.35
CA ILE A 42 -5.07 -8.04 36.06
C ILE A 42 -4.44 -7.12 37.12
N GLN A 43 -4.61 -5.81 36.95
CA GLN A 43 -4.21 -4.83 37.95
C GLN A 43 -4.98 -5.12 39.23
N LEU A 44 -4.25 -5.29 40.33
CA LEU A 44 -4.87 -5.36 41.64
C LEU A 44 -5.53 -4.01 41.93
N ALA A 45 -6.65 -4.05 42.64
CA ALA A 45 -7.37 -2.84 43.03
C ALA A 45 -6.43 -1.86 43.75
N ASP A 46 -6.64 -0.56 43.53
CA ASP A 46 -5.86 0.50 44.15
C ASP A 46 -5.79 0.32 45.67
N GLU A 47 -4.68 0.74 46.29
CA GLU A 47 -4.47 0.54 47.73
C GLU A 47 -5.58 1.18 48.58
N GLU A 48 -6.21 2.25 48.09
CA GLU A 48 -7.39 2.86 48.70
C GLU A 48 -8.65 2.01 48.57
N GLU A 49 -8.88 1.37 47.42
CA GLU A 49 -10.02 0.49 47.19
C GLU A 49 -9.89 -0.80 48.00
N ALA A 50 -8.67 -1.35 48.08
CA ALA A 50 -8.35 -2.50 48.92
C ALA A 50 -8.64 -2.21 50.40
N LYS A 51 -8.25 -1.01 50.89
CA LYS A 51 -8.58 -0.54 52.25
C LYS A 51 -10.08 -0.41 52.45
N LYS A 52 -10.81 0.23 51.52
CA LYS A 52 -12.28 0.35 51.59
C LYS A 52 -12.98 -1.00 51.64
N LEU A 53 -12.48 -1.99 50.89
CA LEU A 53 -13.02 -3.34 50.83
C LEU A 53 -12.70 -4.16 52.10
N ALA A 54 -11.60 -3.87 52.79
CA ALA A 54 -11.25 -4.45 54.07
C ALA A 54 -12.03 -3.82 55.24
N ASP A 55 -12.17 -2.49 55.25
CA ASP A 55 -12.73 -1.73 56.36
C ASP A 55 -14.27 -1.72 56.36
N ASN A 56 -14.91 -1.74 55.19
CA ASN A 56 -16.36 -1.61 55.05
C ASN A 56 -17.01 -2.89 54.52
N ALA A 57 -17.67 -3.65 55.40
CA ALA A 57 -18.38 -4.87 55.03
C ALA A 57 -19.51 -4.65 54.00
N LEU A 58 -20.23 -3.51 54.08
CA LEU A 58 -21.29 -3.17 53.13
C LEU A 58 -20.73 -2.89 51.73
N TYR A 59 -19.63 -2.14 51.64
CA TYR A 59 -18.97 -1.85 50.36
C TYR A 59 -18.51 -3.12 49.67
N LYS A 60 -17.91 -4.05 50.43
CA LYS A 60 -17.52 -5.38 49.92
C LYS A 60 -18.72 -6.16 49.35
N LEU A 61 -19.86 -6.12 50.05
CA LEU A 61 -21.08 -6.78 49.59
C LEU A 61 -21.60 -6.19 48.28
N GLU A 62 -21.69 -4.86 48.20
CA GLU A 62 -22.10 -4.17 46.96
C GLU A 62 -21.17 -4.47 45.79
N HIS A 63 -19.85 -4.48 46.03
CA HIS A 63 -18.87 -4.86 45.02
C HIS A 63 -19.09 -6.29 44.53
N SER A 64 -19.29 -7.24 45.44
CA SER A 64 -19.56 -8.65 45.07
C SER A 64 -20.83 -8.81 44.23
N ILE A 65 -21.90 -8.09 44.57
CA ILE A 65 -23.15 -8.09 43.79
C ILE A 65 -22.93 -7.47 42.40
N ASN A 66 -22.16 -6.38 42.33
CA ASN A 66 -21.83 -5.74 41.07
C ASN A 66 -21.02 -6.67 40.16
N ASP A 67 -20.09 -7.44 40.73
CA ASP A 67 -19.29 -8.42 39.98
C ASP A 67 -20.15 -9.60 39.49
N GLU A 68 -21.08 -10.09 40.31
CA GLU A 68 -22.08 -11.09 39.88
C GLU A 68 -22.96 -10.56 38.75
N ARG A 69 -23.37 -9.29 38.81
CA ARG A 69 -24.15 -8.65 37.74
C ARG A 69 -23.35 -8.56 36.44
N LYS A 70 -22.11 -8.08 36.49
CA LYS A 70 -21.21 -8.04 35.33
C LYS A 70 -21.00 -9.44 34.75
N PHE A 71 -20.81 -10.44 35.61
CA PHE A 71 -20.70 -11.84 35.20
C PHE A 71 -21.95 -12.30 34.45
N GLN A 72 -23.15 -12.06 34.99
CA GLN A 72 -24.41 -12.42 34.34
C GLN A 72 -24.63 -11.70 33.01
N GLU A 73 -24.23 -10.43 32.89
CA GLU A 73 -24.27 -9.66 31.65
C GLU A 73 -23.30 -10.20 30.60
N ALA A 74 -22.14 -10.72 31.01
CA ALA A 74 -21.12 -11.26 30.11
C ALA A 74 -21.48 -12.66 29.55
N ILE A 75 -22.16 -13.51 30.33
CA ILE A 75 -22.56 -14.87 29.91
C ILE A 75 -23.27 -14.91 28.53
N PRO A 76 -24.33 -14.12 28.25
CA PRO A 76 -25.01 -14.19 26.96
C PRO A 76 -24.09 -13.79 25.81
N ILE A 77 -23.20 -12.81 26.02
CA ILE A 77 -22.23 -12.37 25.00
C ILE A 77 -21.23 -13.49 24.72
N LEU A 78 -20.65 -14.09 25.77
CA LEU A 78 -19.70 -15.19 25.65
C LEU A 78 -20.33 -16.42 24.98
N THR A 79 -21.55 -16.78 25.34
CA THR A 79 -22.26 -17.90 24.72
C THR A 79 -22.60 -17.62 23.25
N GLN A 80 -22.92 -16.39 22.88
CA GLN A 80 -23.10 -15.99 21.49
C GLN A 80 -21.78 -16.12 20.70
N LEU A 81 -20.67 -15.59 21.24
CA LEU A 81 -19.35 -15.69 20.63
C LEU A 81 -18.92 -17.15 20.45
N GLN A 82 -19.14 -17.99 21.46
CA GLN A 82 -18.86 -19.42 21.41
C GLN A 82 -19.68 -20.08 20.30
N ARG A 83 -20.99 -19.83 20.22
CA ARG A 83 -21.85 -20.39 19.16
C ARG A 83 -21.43 -19.94 17.75
N LEU A 84 -21.01 -18.69 17.60
CA LEU A 84 -20.49 -18.18 16.33
C LEU A 84 -19.19 -18.88 15.94
N ASN A 85 -18.28 -19.07 16.91
CA ASN A 85 -17.04 -19.78 16.72
C ASN A 85 -17.30 -21.24 16.31
N GLU A 86 -18.11 -21.97 17.07
CA GLU A 86 -18.50 -23.35 16.78
C GLU A 86 -19.11 -23.47 15.37
N ARG A 87 -19.99 -22.54 14.97
CA ARG A 87 -20.58 -22.53 13.63
C ARG A 87 -19.55 -22.24 12.53
N GLN A 88 -18.65 -21.27 12.76
CA GLN A 88 -17.64 -20.87 11.78
C GLN A 88 -16.58 -21.96 11.57
N TRP A 89 -16.24 -22.67 12.65
CA TRP A 89 -15.20 -23.70 12.68
C TRP A 89 -15.74 -25.13 12.73
N ALA A 90 -17.04 -25.32 12.51
CA ALA A 90 -17.67 -26.65 12.40
C ALA A 90 -16.98 -27.53 11.33
N ASP A 91 -16.48 -26.89 10.26
CA ASP A 91 -15.61 -27.50 9.27
C ASP A 91 -14.32 -26.68 9.11
N PRO A 92 -13.25 -27.06 9.85
CA PRO A 92 -11.97 -26.36 9.82
C PRO A 92 -11.31 -26.38 8.44
N TYR A 93 -11.55 -27.42 7.63
CA TYR A 93 -10.91 -27.59 6.35
C TYR A 93 -11.44 -26.57 5.33
N THR A 94 -12.76 -26.45 5.19
CA THR A 94 -13.34 -25.46 4.27
C THR A 94 -13.07 -24.02 4.70
N HIS A 95 -13.05 -23.74 6.01
CA HIS A 95 -12.67 -22.41 6.50
C HIS A 95 -11.21 -22.08 6.15
N SER A 96 -10.29 -23.01 6.43
CA SER A 96 -8.86 -22.85 6.09
C SER A 96 -8.64 -22.71 4.58
N GLN A 97 -9.40 -23.45 3.76
CA GLN A 97 -9.35 -23.34 2.31
C GLN A 97 -9.79 -21.94 1.84
N LYS A 98 -10.88 -21.39 2.38
CA LYS A 98 -11.34 -20.03 2.09
C LYS A 98 -10.31 -18.98 2.49
N MET A 99 -9.73 -19.09 3.68
CA MET A 99 -8.70 -18.16 4.16
C MET A 99 -7.46 -18.20 3.24
N ARG A 100 -6.96 -19.39 2.91
CA ARG A 100 -5.83 -19.53 1.97
C ARG A 100 -6.15 -18.98 0.59
N LYS A 101 -7.39 -19.16 0.10
CA LYS A 101 -7.82 -18.59 -1.18
C LYS A 101 -7.76 -17.07 -1.15
N LYS A 102 -8.33 -16.44 -0.10
CA LYS A 102 -8.28 -14.99 0.11
C LYS A 102 -6.85 -14.46 0.13
N PHE A 103 -5.96 -15.04 0.93
CA PHE A 103 -4.56 -14.63 0.97
C PHE A 103 -3.82 -14.81 -0.36
N ARG A 104 -4.15 -15.87 -1.13
CA ARG A 104 -3.55 -16.07 -2.47
C ARG A 104 -4.03 -15.01 -3.47
N GLU A 105 -5.31 -14.66 -3.42
CA GLU A 105 -5.89 -13.60 -4.26
C GLU A 105 -5.30 -12.24 -3.90
N GLU A 106 -5.26 -11.89 -2.62
CA GLU A 106 -4.65 -10.65 -2.12
C GLU A 106 -3.16 -10.56 -2.45
N LYS A 107 -2.40 -11.66 -2.29
CA LYS A 107 -0.99 -11.72 -2.70
C LYS A 107 -0.82 -11.46 -4.19
N LYS A 108 -1.68 -12.05 -5.03
CA LYS A 108 -1.64 -11.87 -6.49
C LYS A 108 -1.97 -10.43 -6.89
N GLU A 109 -2.94 -9.81 -6.23
CA GLU A 109 -3.29 -8.40 -6.44
C GLU A 109 -2.16 -7.45 -6.02
N LEU A 110 -1.55 -7.70 -4.85
CA LEU A 110 -0.40 -6.93 -4.37
C LEU A 110 0.78 -7.07 -5.33
N GLU A 111 1.11 -8.29 -5.74
CA GLU A 111 2.21 -8.54 -6.69
C GLU A 111 1.96 -7.86 -8.04
N ALA A 112 0.71 -7.88 -8.53
CA ALA A 112 0.34 -7.17 -9.75
C ALA A 112 0.54 -5.66 -9.61
N LYS A 113 0.09 -5.05 -8.50
CA LYS A 113 0.30 -3.62 -8.21
C LYS A 113 1.80 -3.30 -8.13
N LYS A 114 2.56 -4.07 -7.36
CA LYS A 114 4.02 -3.92 -7.22
C LYS A 114 4.73 -4.03 -8.58
N ARG A 115 4.26 -4.90 -9.48
CA ARG A 115 4.81 -5.01 -10.84
C ARG A 115 4.53 -3.76 -11.67
N LEU A 116 3.31 -3.20 -11.59
CA LEU A 116 2.97 -1.94 -12.26
C LEU A 116 3.82 -0.79 -11.71
N ASP A 117 3.95 -0.69 -10.39
CA ASP A 117 4.73 0.35 -9.72
C ASP A 117 6.22 0.26 -10.10
N ASN A 118 6.78 -0.94 -10.10
CA ASN A 118 8.16 -1.16 -10.54
C ASN A 118 8.36 -0.77 -12.00
N ALA A 119 7.39 -1.06 -12.89
CA ALA A 119 7.48 -0.64 -14.29
C ALA A 119 7.48 0.89 -14.46
N ILE A 120 6.67 1.60 -13.66
CA ILE A 120 6.66 3.08 -13.62
C ILE A 120 7.99 3.60 -13.08
N ARG A 121 8.50 2.99 -12.01
CA ARG A 121 9.76 3.34 -11.37
C ARG A 121 10.94 3.17 -12.32
N ASP A 122 11.01 2.05 -13.03
CA ASP A 122 12.08 1.75 -13.99
C ASP A 122 12.01 2.70 -15.19
N ARG A 123 10.81 2.96 -15.72
CA ARG A 123 10.60 3.92 -16.81
C ARG A 123 11.05 5.34 -16.45
N ASN A 124 10.83 5.75 -15.21
CA ASN A 124 11.18 7.08 -14.72
C ASN A 124 12.55 7.12 -14.00
N SER A 125 13.26 5.99 -13.93
CA SER A 125 14.55 5.86 -13.20
C SER A 125 14.48 6.37 -11.75
N LEU A 126 13.37 6.10 -11.06
CA LEU A 126 13.18 6.49 -9.66
C LEU A 126 13.72 5.39 -8.73
N SER A 127 14.27 5.76 -7.57
CA SER A 127 14.73 4.79 -6.56
C SER A 127 13.83 4.74 -5.32
N ILE A 128 12.68 5.39 -5.38
CA ILE A 128 11.77 5.63 -4.26
C ILE A 128 10.57 4.67 -4.38
N PRO A 129 10.05 4.10 -3.28
CA PRO A 129 8.81 3.34 -3.30
C PRO A 129 7.62 4.24 -3.66
N LEU A 130 6.78 3.80 -4.59
CA LEU A 130 5.57 4.52 -4.97
C LEU A 130 4.45 4.23 -3.96
N LEU A 131 3.68 5.26 -3.64
CA LEU A 131 2.46 5.13 -2.83
C LEU A 131 1.28 4.72 -3.71
N PRO A 132 0.22 4.13 -3.12
CA PRO A 132 -1.01 3.87 -3.85
C PRO A 132 -1.64 5.18 -4.35
N GLU A 133 -2.28 5.13 -5.51
CA GLU A 133 -2.95 6.27 -6.13
C GLU A 133 -4.03 6.85 -5.21
N SER A 134 -3.96 8.16 -4.92
CA SER A 134 -5.03 8.88 -4.23
C SER A 134 -6.11 9.33 -5.22
N SER A 135 -7.36 9.37 -4.78
CA SER A 135 -8.47 9.90 -5.59
C SER A 135 -8.28 11.37 -5.97
N GLU A 136 -7.63 12.15 -5.10
CA GLU A 136 -7.34 13.57 -5.34
C GLU A 136 -6.31 13.72 -6.46
N ASP A 137 -5.20 12.97 -6.40
CA ASP A 137 -4.16 12.94 -7.44
C ASP A 137 -4.73 12.58 -8.81
N ILE A 138 -5.68 11.64 -8.87
CA ILE A 138 -6.36 11.26 -10.12
C ILE A 138 -7.18 12.44 -10.67
N MET A 139 -7.85 13.21 -9.81
CA MET A 139 -8.64 14.37 -10.24
C MET A 139 -7.75 15.50 -10.73
N GLU A 140 -6.66 15.80 -10.02
CA GLU A 140 -5.69 16.82 -10.42
C GLU A 140 -4.98 16.44 -11.72
N ALA A 141 -4.57 15.19 -11.87
CA ALA A 141 -3.97 14.69 -13.10
C ALA A 141 -4.92 14.80 -14.30
N LYS A 142 -6.22 14.54 -14.10
CA LYS A 142 -7.25 14.67 -15.15
C LYS A 142 -7.62 16.11 -15.46
N SER A 143 -7.58 17.00 -14.48
CA SER A 143 -7.89 18.42 -14.67
C SER A 143 -6.76 19.20 -15.35
N THR A 144 -5.53 18.66 -15.29
CA THR A 144 -4.37 19.26 -15.94
C THR A 144 -4.42 19.02 -17.46
N GLU A 145 -4.91 20.01 -18.21
CA GLU A 145 -4.91 19.99 -19.67
C GLU A 145 -3.59 20.56 -20.23
N PHE A 146 -2.88 19.77 -21.03
CA PHE A 146 -1.76 20.28 -21.84
C PHE A 146 -2.33 20.75 -23.17
N THR A 147 -2.07 21.99 -23.57
CA THR A 147 -2.51 22.50 -24.88
C THR A 147 -1.95 21.63 -26.01
N ASP A 148 -2.80 21.21 -26.95
CA ASP A 148 -2.44 20.30 -28.05
C ASP A 148 -1.17 20.71 -28.81
N HIS A 149 -0.98 22.02 -29.02
CA HIS A 149 0.21 22.56 -29.71
C HIS A 149 1.52 22.24 -28.96
N LEU A 150 1.53 22.35 -27.63
CA LEU A 150 2.72 22.02 -26.83
C LEU A 150 3.02 20.52 -26.87
N LEU A 151 1.97 19.69 -26.91
CA LEU A 151 2.08 18.25 -26.98
C LEU A 151 2.65 17.80 -28.34
N GLU A 152 2.12 18.36 -29.44
CA GLU A 152 2.62 18.11 -30.80
C GLU A 152 4.07 18.59 -30.96
N GLN A 153 4.41 19.76 -30.42
CA GLN A 153 5.78 20.26 -30.44
C GLN A 153 6.74 19.39 -29.63
N ALA A 154 6.30 18.88 -28.48
CA ALA A 154 7.08 17.95 -27.65
C ALA A 154 7.31 16.61 -28.36
N GLN A 155 6.28 16.08 -29.03
CA GLN A 155 6.39 14.86 -29.85
C GLN A 155 7.37 15.02 -31.01
N LYS A 156 7.28 16.14 -31.75
CA LYS A 156 8.24 16.46 -32.83
C LYS A 156 9.68 16.50 -32.32
N ARG A 157 9.94 17.21 -31.22
CA ARG A 157 11.29 17.24 -30.60
C ARG A 157 11.76 15.85 -30.16
N LYS A 158 10.88 15.01 -29.60
CA LYS A 158 11.25 13.65 -29.19
C LYS A 158 11.69 12.80 -30.39
N LEU A 159 10.95 12.88 -31.51
CA LEU A 159 11.30 12.19 -32.75
C LEU A 159 12.63 12.70 -33.32
N GLU A 160 12.83 14.02 -33.31
CA GLU A 160 14.09 14.64 -33.73
C GLU A 160 15.28 14.16 -32.87
N ILE A 161 15.15 14.12 -31.55
CA ILE A 161 16.20 13.65 -30.64
C ILE A 161 16.49 12.17 -30.87
N ASN A 162 15.46 11.32 -30.97
CA ASN A 162 15.63 9.89 -31.18
C ASN A 162 16.28 9.56 -32.53
N THR A 163 16.01 10.36 -33.56
CA THR A 163 16.63 10.20 -34.89
C THR A 163 17.96 10.94 -35.02
N SER A 164 18.31 11.80 -34.07
CA SER A 164 19.57 12.56 -34.07
C SER A 164 20.78 11.64 -33.78
N SER A 165 21.94 12.01 -34.31
CA SER A 165 23.17 11.26 -34.08
C SER A 165 23.77 11.60 -32.72
N ILE A 166 23.99 10.57 -31.89
CA ILE A 166 24.65 10.70 -30.57
C ILE A 166 26.13 11.14 -30.71
N PHE A 167 26.72 10.98 -31.90
CA PHE A 167 28.13 11.28 -32.17
C PHE A 167 28.38 12.70 -32.70
N ASN A 168 27.33 13.46 -33.03
CA ASN A 168 27.48 14.89 -33.30
C ASN A 168 27.59 15.63 -31.97
N LYS A 169 28.83 15.81 -31.48
CA LYS A 169 29.12 16.70 -30.34
C LYS A 169 28.48 18.07 -30.61
N PRO A 170 27.75 18.68 -29.66
CA PRO A 170 27.30 20.05 -29.81
C PRO A 170 28.55 20.92 -29.81
N SER A 171 29.01 21.35 -30.98
CA SER A 171 30.05 22.37 -31.05
C SER A 171 29.48 23.63 -30.40
N SER A 172 29.89 23.89 -29.17
CA SER A 172 30.02 25.20 -28.52
C SER A 172 29.06 26.30 -29.01
N LYS A 173 28.12 26.69 -28.15
CA LYS A 173 27.57 28.06 -28.02
C LYS A 173 27.70 28.93 -29.29
N ILE A 174 26.91 28.67 -30.32
CA ILE A 174 26.69 29.69 -31.35
C ILE A 174 25.82 30.76 -30.69
N LYS A 175 26.45 31.91 -30.40
CA LYS A 175 25.77 33.11 -29.92
C LYS A 175 24.64 33.40 -30.91
N LYS A 176 23.38 33.40 -30.46
CA LYS A 176 22.25 33.88 -31.24
C LYS A 176 22.56 35.32 -31.62
N SER A 177 22.96 35.56 -32.86
CA SER A 177 22.99 36.92 -33.41
C SER A 177 21.58 37.47 -33.33
N ARG A 178 21.43 38.68 -32.79
CA ARG A 178 20.16 39.42 -32.60
C ARG A 178 19.42 39.76 -33.90
N PHE A 179 19.74 39.10 -35.01
CA PHE A 179 19.12 39.26 -36.31
C PHE A 179 18.52 37.92 -36.73
N HIS A 180 17.19 37.82 -36.67
CA HIS A 180 16.43 36.82 -37.43
C HIS A 180 16.56 37.17 -38.90
N VAL A 181 17.54 36.58 -39.59
CA VAL A 181 17.55 36.55 -41.05
C VAL A 181 16.93 35.22 -41.45
N ASP A 182 15.66 35.25 -41.84
CA ASP A 182 14.95 34.14 -42.47
C ASP A 182 15.48 33.92 -43.89
N GLY A 183 16.76 33.54 -43.99
CA GLY A 183 17.44 33.28 -45.24
C GLY A 183 17.11 31.89 -45.79
N PRO A 184 17.21 31.68 -47.13
CA PRO A 184 16.91 30.40 -47.77
C PRO A 184 17.76 29.23 -47.24
N LYS A 185 18.94 29.52 -46.70
CA LYS A 185 19.85 28.53 -46.08
C LYS A 185 19.25 27.85 -44.85
N ASN A 186 18.41 28.55 -44.08
CA ASN A 186 17.76 27.99 -42.89
C ASN A 186 16.63 27.03 -43.27
N LYS A 187 15.85 27.37 -44.32
CA LYS A 187 14.79 26.49 -44.86
C LYS A 187 15.37 25.20 -45.45
N VAL A 188 16.52 25.27 -46.12
CA VAL A 188 17.22 24.08 -46.64
C VAL A 188 17.70 23.18 -45.49
N ALA A 189 18.25 23.77 -44.42
CA ALA A 189 18.67 23.02 -43.25
C ALA A 189 17.47 22.34 -42.54
N GLU A 190 16.36 23.07 -42.37
CA GLU A 190 15.13 22.54 -41.78
C GLU A 190 14.53 21.39 -42.61
N LEU A 191 14.42 21.56 -43.92
CA LEU A 191 13.99 20.50 -44.83
C LEU A 191 14.92 19.29 -44.80
N SER A 192 16.24 19.52 -44.75
CA SER A 192 17.21 18.42 -44.64
C SER A 192 17.05 17.63 -43.35
N ASN A 193 16.75 18.31 -42.24
CA ASN A 193 16.46 17.65 -40.95
C ASN A 193 15.17 16.84 -41.05
N ILE A 194 14.08 17.41 -41.56
CA ILE A 194 12.79 16.73 -41.73
C ILE A 194 12.93 15.48 -42.60
N VAL A 195 13.63 15.58 -43.73
CA VAL A 195 13.87 14.42 -44.61
C VAL A 195 14.72 13.37 -43.90
N SER A 196 15.75 13.77 -43.15
CA SER A 196 16.59 12.83 -42.39
C SER A 196 15.82 12.10 -41.28
N VAL A 197 14.90 12.79 -40.59
CA VAL A 197 14.02 12.21 -39.56
C VAL A 197 13.08 11.20 -40.21
N ASN A 198 12.34 11.62 -41.25
CA ASN A 198 11.35 10.77 -41.92
C ASN A 198 11.97 9.55 -42.61
N THR A 199 13.15 9.71 -43.21
CA THR A 199 13.89 8.59 -43.82
C THR A 199 14.32 7.59 -42.74
N LYS A 200 14.89 8.05 -41.62
CA LYS A 200 15.27 7.17 -40.51
C LYS A 200 14.08 6.45 -39.88
N LEU A 201 12.97 7.15 -39.63
CA LEU A 201 11.73 6.51 -39.17
C LEU A 201 11.24 5.43 -40.15
N LYS A 202 11.48 5.60 -41.46
CA LYS A 202 11.09 4.62 -42.48
C LYS A 202 12.12 3.52 -42.72
N THR A 203 13.40 3.71 -42.41
CA THR A 203 14.45 2.73 -42.70
C THR A 203 14.93 1.96 -41.47
N ASP A 204 14.90 2.60 -40.29
CA ASP A 204 15.42 2.02 -39.06
C ASP A 204 14.39 1.08 -38.42
N PRO A 205 14.70 -0.22 -38.27
CA PRO A 205 13.80 -1.19 -37.65
C PRO A 205 13.57 -0.93 -36.15
N PHE A 206 14.42 -0.17 -35.47
CA PHE A 206 14.30 0.11 -34.02
C PHE A 206 13.44 1.34 -33.70
N LEU A 207 13.08 2.14 -34.70
CA LEU A 207 12.28 3.36 -34.55
C LEU A 207 10.80 3.20 -34.93
N LYS A 208 10.47 2.14 -35.68
CA LYS A 208 9.11 1.92 -36.20
C LYS A 208 8.16 1.43 -35.13
N ASP A 209 8.64 0.58 -34.25
CA ASP A 209 7.83 -0.11 -33.28
C ASP A 209 8.58 -0.14 -31.95
N ASN A 210 8.21 0.75 -31.01
CA ASN A 210 8.56 0.56 -29.60
C ASN A 210 7.71 -0.59 -29.04
N ASP A 211 7.98 -1.80 -29.52
CA ASP A 211 7.36 -3.07 -29.11
C ASP A 211 7.78 -3.51 -27.70
N TRP A 212 8.64 -2.74 -27.03
CA TRP A 212 9.02 -2.99 -25.64
C TRP A 212 7.84 -2.82 -24.66
N ASN A 213 6.70 -2.30 -25.13
CA ASN A 213 5.49 -2.17 -24.33
C ASN A 213 4.25 -2.59 -25.14
N GLY A 214 4.16 -3.88 -25.48
CA GLY A 214 3.00 -4.46 -26.16
C GLY A 214 2.82 -5.93 -25.81
N GLY A 215 1.88 -6.22 -24.88
CA GLY A 215 1.25 -7.53 -24.84
C GLY A 215 0.71 -7.85 -26.23
N GLY A 216 1.00 -9.07 -26.71
CA GLY A 216 1.06 -9.37 -28.13
C GLY A 216 -0.17 -9.02 -28.96
N THR A 217 0.09 -8.45 -30.12
CA THR A 217 -0.75 -8.60 -31.32
C THR A 217 0.15 -9.10 -32.45
N VAL A 218 0.08 -10.39 -32.71
CA VAL A 218 0.72 -11.04 -33.87
C VAL A 218 0.02 -10.53 -35.12
N THR A 219 0.68 -9.66 -35.88
CA THR A 219 0.21 -9.26 -37.22
C THR A 219 0.55 -10.35 -38.24
N GLY A 220 -0.40 -11.25 -38.49
CA GLY A 220 -0.46 -12.08 -39.69
C GLY A 220 -1.03 -11.29 -40.87
N LYS A 221 -0.45 -11.48 -42.05
CA LYS A 221 -0.78 -10.77 -43.30
C LYS A 221 -2.18 -11.09 -43.84
N SER A 222 -2.71 -10.06 -44.51
CA SER A 222 -3.57 -10.05 -45.71
C SER A 222 -5.01 -10.53 -45.61
N GLY A 223 -5.93 -9.62 -45.95
CA GLY A 223 -7.15 -9.96 -46.69
C GLY A 223 -8.39 -9.27 -46.16
N GLU A 224 -8.98 -8.45 -47.04
CA GLU A 224 -10.40 -8.10 -47.10
C GLU A 224 -10.83 -6.75 -46.50
N ILE A 225 -11.18 -5.89 -47.45
CA ILE A 225 -11.96 -4.67 -47.33
C ILE A 225 -13.40 -5.12 -47.06
N ASN A 226 -14.08 -4.56 -46.06
CA ASN A 226 -15.41 -3.96 -46.24
C ASN A 226 -15.94 -3.33 -44.93
N SER A 227 -16.28 -2.06 -45.07
CA SER A 227 -17.41 -1.31 -44.48
C SER A 227 -18.04 -1.85 -43.19
N ASP A 228 -17.93 -1.10 -42.09
CA ASP A 228 -19.07 -0.32 -41.58
C ASP A 228 -18.68 0.54 -40.36
N LEU A 229 -18.54 1.84 -40.65
CA LEU A 229 -18.73 2.93 -39.69
C LEU A 229 -20.23 3.21 -39.63
N ILE A 230 -20.92 2.87 -38.53
CA ILE A 230 -22.23 3.47 -38.21
C ILE A 230 -22.26 3.91 -36.75
N LEU A 231 -22.42 5.23 -36.59
CA LEU A 231 -22.79 5.91 -35.36
C LEU A 231 -24.12 5.40 -34.79
N ILE A 232 -24.13 5.18 -33.48
CA ILE A 232 -25.14 5.52 -32.46
C ILE A 232 -26.60 5.65 -32.95
N LYS A 233 -27.46 4.76 -32.44
CA LYS A 233 -28.84 5.11 -32.03
C LYS A 233 -29.17 4.48 -30.68
N LYS A 234 -29.33 5.32 -29.66
CA LYS A 234 -30.16 5.03 -28.48
C LYS A 234 -31.58 4.72 -28.97
N LYS A 235 -32.18 3.66 -28.45
CA LYS A 235 -33.63 3.46 -28.51
C LYS A 235 -34.12 2.87 -27.20
N ASP A 236 -34.86 3.70 -26.47
CA ASP A 236 -35.67 3.32 -25.34
C ASP A 236 -36.75 2.32 -25.78
N ALA A 237 -36.95 1.26 -25.00
CA ALA A 237 -38.27 0.63 -24.78
C ALA A 237 -38.19 -0.53 -23.77
N GLY A 238 -39.03 -0.45 -22.74
CA GLY A 238 -39.94 -1.56 -22.40
C GLY A 238 -39.44 -2.65 -21.46
N ARG A 239 -39.70 -2.44 -20.16
CA ARG A 239 -39.77 -3.48 -19.12
C ARG A 239 -40.99 -4.41 -19.38
N PRO A 240 -40.90 -5.72 -19.08
CA PRO A 240 -42.05 -6.46 -18.60
C PRO A 240 -41.90 -6.90 -17.14
N ASN A 241 -43.04 -6.85 -16.45
CA ASN A 241 -43.28 -7.17 -15.03
C ASN A 241 -43.35 -8.68 -14.77
N GLY A 242 -43.14 -9.04 -13.49
CA GLY A 242 -43.50 -10.32 -12.86
C GLY A 242 -42.25 -11.06 -12.34
N ASN A 243 -42.08 -11.43 -11.07
CA ASN A 243 -43.04 -11.62 -9.99
C ASN A 243 -42.35 -11.37 -8.63
N GLN A 244 -43.14 -10.91 -7.67
CA GLN A 244 -42.76 -10.66 -6.28
C GLN A 244 -42.67 -11.96 -5.50
N VAL A 245 -41.61 -12.12 -4.68
CA VAL A 245 -41.67 -12.87 -3.44
C VAL A 245 -41.09 -11.95 -2.36
N THR A 246 -41.96 -11.55 -1.43
CA THR A 246 -41.64 -10.67 -0.32
C THR A 246 -41.13 -11.49 0.86
N ASP A 247 -39.87 -11.28 1.26
CA ASP A 247 -39.43 -11.57 2.62
C ASP A 247 -39.10 -10.25 3.32
N LYS A 248 -39.82 -10.00 4.41
CA LYS A 248 -39.71 -8.82 5.26
C LYS A 248 -38.39 -8.90 6.02
N GLN A 249 -37.54 -7.88 5.90
CA GLN A 249 -36.47 -7.62 6.85
C GLN A 249 -36.63 -6.20 7.39
N GLU A 250 -36.88 -6.13 8.69
CA GLU A 250 -36.91 -4.90 9.48
C GLU A 250 -35.55 -4.21 9.44
N THR A 251 -35.55 -2.92 9.16
CA THR A 251 -34.38 -2.06 9.25
C THR A 251 -34.30 -1.49 10.66
N VAL A 252 -33.38 -2.01 11.47
CA VAL A 252 -32.95 -1.36 12.72
C VAL A 252 -31.84 -0.38 12.36
N LYS A 253 -32.04 0.88 12.75
CA LYS A 253 -31.09 1.98 12.60
C LYS A 253 -29.83 1.69 13.41
N ASN A 254 -28.67 1.61 12.75
CA ASN A 254 -27.38 1.62 13.43
C ASN A 254 -26.99 3.07 13.70
N GLN A 255 -26.78 3.39 14.98
CA GLN A 255 -26.12 4.60 15.44
C GLN A 255 -24.60 4.43 15.33
N ASP A 256 -23.94 5.52 14.97
CA ASP A 256 -22.51 5.63 14.73
C ASP A 256 -21.70 5.28 15.98
N VAL A 257 -20.80 4.29 15.86
CA VAL A 257 -19.74 4.05 16.85
C VAL A 257 -18.38 4.23 16.15
N ASN A 258 -17.70 5.26 16.60
CA ASN A 258 -16.36 5.68 16.22
C ASN A 258 -15.33 4.61 16.59
N VAL A 259 -14.75 3.92 15.61
CA VAL A 259 -13.68 2.94 15.83
C VAL A 259 -12.34 3.61 15.56
N HIS A 260 -11.55 3.77 16.63
CA HIS A 260 -10.17 4.21 16.59
C HIS A 260 -9.32 3.17 15.84
N ALA A 261 -8.61 3.60 14.80
CA ALA A 261 -7.81 2.73 13.95
C ALA A 261 -6.59 2.20 14.74
N MET A 262 -6.53 0.88 14.99
CA MET A 262 -5.30 0.20 15.41
C MET A 262 -4.36 0.13 14.21
N SER A 263 -3.19 0.75 14.33
CA SER A 263 -2.10 0.65 13.35
C SER A 263 -1.52 -0.76 13.37
N LEU A 264 -1.58 -1.45 12.24
CA LEU A 264 -0.81 -2.67 11.99
C LEU A 264 0.67 -2.31 11.86
N VAL A 265 1.46 -2.70 12.87
CA VAL A 265 2.92 -2.74 12.78
C VAL A 265 3.29 -3.98 11.96
N SER A 266 3.86 -3.77 10.78
CA SER A 266 4.46 -4.83 9.97
C SER A 266 5.73 -5.34 10.66
N ALA A 267 5.78 -6.62 10.97
CA ALA A 267 7.01 -7.30 11.35
C ALA A 267 7.68 -7.81 10.06
N ASP A 268 8.77 -7.18 9.65
CA ASP A 268 9.64 -7.66 8.59
C ASP A 268 10.44 -8.86 9.13
N TYR A 269 10.20 -10.04 8.58
CA TYR A 269 11.05 -11.22 8.79
C TYR A 269 12.12 -11.20 7.69
N ASP A 270 13.37 -10.98 8.10
CA ASP A 270 14.55 -11.12 7.26
C ASP A 270 14.82 -12.61 7.01
N ASP A 271 14.62 -13.06 5.77
CA ASP A 271 15.06 -14.37 5.28
C ASP A 271 16.54 -14.28 4.89
N GLU A 272 17.45 -14.64 5.81
CA GLU A 272 18.83 -15.03 5.45
C GLU A 272 18.96 -16.57 5.47
N ASP A 273 19.28 -17.13 4.31
CA ASP A 273 20.00 -18.40 4.11
C ASP A 273 20.79 -18.32 2.78
#